data_AF-A0AAI9ICK6-F1
#
_entry.id   AF-A0AAI9ICK6-F1
#
_cell.length_a   1.000
_cell.length_b   1.000
_cell.length_c   1.000
_cell.angle_alpha   90.00
_cell.angle_beta   90.00
_cell.angle_gamma   90.00
#
_symmetry.space_group_name_H-M   'P 1'
#
loop_
_entity.id
_entity.type
_entity.pdbx_description
1 polymer ?
#
loop_
_entity_poly.entity_id
_entity_poly.type
_entity_poly.pdbx_seq_one_letter_code
_entity_poly.pdbx_strand_id
1 'polypeptide(L)'
;MTTLPALLLPPSPGRGVTLIAALLAGLSMMSAAHADIAPVSPAQCADMKARKVITAANPVPCARLSRVSFDYTDFDGATRQGAVVVLDAVAPQVESLFGELLLRSFPLAGARALEDFDGDDQRSMAANNSSAFNGRPMTGGGGWSKHAYGAAIDINPLQNPYVSQAGSSAQEVLPPKGSSYLQRTPAQAGMAEEVVSVFYDHGFLVWGGQWKQPIDYQHFEIGSRGFIVRLASLPRAQARAEFERYVAAYRRCAHPGVPGVPGVPGAPGAPAAATSDGDDDTAEDTTLRDQCAARLRK
;
A
#
# COMPACT_ATOMS: atom_id res chain seq x y z
N MET A 1 68.85 -51.79 -33.20
CA MET A 1 70.04 -52.19 -32.40
C MET A 1 70.69 -50.92 -31.87
N THR A 2 70.46 -50.61 -30.59
CA THR A 2 71.43 -50.02 -29.63
C THR A 2 70.64 -49.58 -28.41
N THR A 3 70.70 -50.43 -27.39
CA THR A 3 70.41 -50.13 -25.99
C THR A 3 71.51 -49.21 -25.44
N LEU A 4 71.14 -48.20 -24.66
CA LEU A 4 72.00 -47.60 -23.64
C LEU A 4 71.15 -47.13 -22.44
N PRO A 5 71.75 -47.11 -21.23
CA PRO A 5 71.07 -47.53 -20.02
C PRO A 5 70.56 -46.39 -19.14
N ALA A 6 69.73 -46.82 -18.19
CA ALA A 6 69.13 -46.04 -17.11
C ALA A 6 70.16 -45.28 -16.26
N LEU A 7 69.86 -44.00 -16.01
CA LEU A 7 70.36 -43.26 -14.85
C LEU A 7 69.19 -43.10 -13.86
N LEU A 8 69.33 -43.70 -12.68
CA LEU A 8 68.47 -43.43 -11.52
C LEU A 8 68.78 -42.03 -10.97
N LEU A 9 67.73 -41.23 -10.78
CA LEU A 9 67.72 -40.05 -9.92
C LEU A 9 66.73 -40.27 -8.76
N PRO A 10 67.01 -39.73 -7.56
CA PRO A 10 66.29 -40.05 -6.32
C PRO A 10 64.90 -39.39 -6.22
N PRO A 11 64.02 -39.87 -5.32
CA PRO A 11 62.67 -39.33 -5.18
C PRO A 11 62.68 -37.96 -4.50
N SER A 12 61.97 -36.99 -5.07
CA SER A 12 61.67 -35.71 -4.42
C SER A 12 60.39 -35.81 -3.61
N PRO A 13 60.31 -35.17 -2.42
CA PRO A 13 59.21 -35.32 -1.49
C PRO A 13 57.98 -34.53 -1.92
N GLY A 14 56.83 -35.07 -1.53
CA GLY A 14 55.50 -34.61 -1.92
C GLY A 14 55.22 -33.13 -1.64
N ARG A 15 54.41 -32.56 -2.51
CA ARG A 15 53.60 -31.39 -2.21
C ARG A 15 52.16 -31.80 -2.44
N GLY A 16 51.44 -31.98 -1.33
CA GLY A 16 49.99 -32.13 -1.32
C GLY A 16 49.37 -30.95 -2.05
N VAL A 17 48.63 -31.25 -3.11
CA VAL A 17 47.76 -30.27 -3.76
C VAL A 17 46.51 -30.19 -2.90
N THR A 18 46.47 -29.22 -1.99
CA THR A 18 45.26 -28.85 -1.29
C THR A 18 44.32 -28.22 -2.31
N LEU A 19 43.31 -28.96 -2.76
CA LEU A 19 42.21 -28.45 -3.58
C LEU A 19 41.38 -27.49 -2.71
N ILE A 20 41.65 -26.18 -2.81
CA ILE A 20 40.77 -25.17 -2.21
C ILE A 20 39.60 -25.00 -3.19
N ALA A 21 38.51 -25.72 -2.92
CA ALA A 21 37.22 -25.45 -3.54
C ALA A 21 36.72 -24.09 -3.03
N ALA A 22 36.90 -23.04 -3.83
CA ALA A 22 36.28 -21.75 -3.58
C ALA A 22 34.77 -21.87 -3.85
N LEU A 23 33.99 -22.22 -2.82
CA LEU A 23 32.56 -21.94 -2.81
C LEU A 23 32.39 -20.41 -2.81
N LEU A 24 32.14 -19.83 -3.98
CA LEU A 24 31.54 -18.51 -4.08
C LEU A 24 30.11 -18.62 -3.55
N ALA A 25 29.95 -18.41 -2.25
CA ALA A 25 28.65 -18.10 -1.67
C ALA A 25 28.20 -16.77 -2.30
N GLY A 26 27.31 -16.85 -3.29
CA GLY A 26 26.59 -15.69 -3.79
C GLY A 26 25.78 -15.12 -2.64
N LEU A 27 26.30 -14.06 -2.01
CA LEU A 27 25.55 -13.26 -1.06
C LEU A 27 24.49 -12.52 -1.88
N SER A 28 23.34 -13.16 -2.09
CA SER A 28 22.16 -12.50 -2.62
C SER A 28 21.79 -11.45 -1.59
N MET A 29 22.19 -10.19 -1.83
CA MET A 29 21.69 -9.08 -1.03
C MET A 29 20.21 -8.99 -1.34
N MET A 30 19.37 -9.58 -0.48
CA MET A 30 17.96 -9.20 -0.40
C MET A 30 17.96 -7.69 -0.17
N SER A 31 17.69 -6.93 -1.24
CA SER A 31 17.45 -5.51 -1.12
C SER A 31 16.30 -5.39 -0.12
N ALA A 32 16.53 -4.71 1.01
CA ALA A 32 15.46 -4.43 1.93
C ALA A 32 14.33 -3.76 1.14
N ALA A 33 13.09 -4.21 1.36
CA ALA A 33 11.92 -3.61 0.73
C ALA A 33 12.00 -2.09 0.95
N HIS A 34 12.00 -1.32 -0.13
CA HIS A 34 12.05 0.13 -0.05
C HIS A 34 10.70 0.61 0.49
N ALA A 35 10.75 1.28 1.63
CA ALA A 35 9.65 2.05 2.19
C ALA A 35 10.28 3.34 2.74
N ASP A 36 9.79 4.49 2.27
CA ASP A 36 10.30 5.79 2.71
C ASP A 36 9.18 6.83 2.75
N ILE A 37 9.24 7.70 3.76
CA ILE A 37 8.30 8.79 3.97
C ILE A 37 9.07 10.10 3.97
N ALA A 38 8.82 10.89 2.93
CA ALA A 38 9.39 12.21 2.79
C ALA A 38 8.29 13.28 2.81
N PRO A 39 8.50 14.45 3.44
CA PRO A 39 7.63 15.60 3.21
C PRO A 39 7.59 15.95 1.72
N VAL A 40 6.43 16.41 1.21
CA VAL A 40 6.37 16.95 -0.15
C VAL A 40 7.32 18.16 -0.25
N SER A 41 8.37 18.03 -1.05
CA SER A 41 9.40 19.06 -1.21
C SER A 41 8.86 20.29 -1.94
N PRO A 42 9.53 21.47 -1.84
CA PRO A 42 9.15 22.64 -2.62
C PRO A 42 9.13 22.37 -4.13
N ALA A 43 10.08 21.58 -4.64
CA ALA A 43 10.13 21.19 -6.05
C ALA A 43 8.96 20.29 -6.45
N GLN A 44 8.65 19.27 -5.64
CA GLN A 44 7.49 18.41 -5.88
C GLN A 44 6.18 19.22 -5.80
N CYS A 45 6.04 20.10 -4.80
CA CYS A 45 4.86 20.97 -4.69
C CYS A 45 4.70 21.90 -5.90
N ALA A 46 5.80 22.41 -6.46
CA ALA A 46 5.76 23.22 -7.68
C ALA A 46 5.29 22.39 -8.88
N ASP A 47 5.77 21.15 -9.01
CA ASP A 47 5.32 20.22 -10.06
C ASP A 47 3.85 19.83 -9.89
N MET A 48 3.41 19.45 -8.68
CA MET A 48 2.00 19.18 -8.37
C MET A 48 1.09 20.35 -8.76
N LYS A 49 1.53 21.60 -8.58
CA LYS A 49 0.78 22.79 -9.02
C LYS A 49 0.78 22.94 -10.55
N ALA A 50 1.94 22.78 -11.19
CA ALA A 50 2.06 22.86 -12.65
C ALA A 50 1.20 21.80 -13.34
N ARG A 51 1.10 20.62 -12.74
CA ARG A 51 0.31 19.46 -13.17
C ARG A 51 -1.10 19.45 -12.60
N LYS A 52 -1.58 20.53 -11.96
CA LYS A 52 -2.96 20.67 -11.46
C LYS A 52 -3.40 19.58 -10.45
N VAL A 53 -2.46 18.84 -9.87
CA VAL A 53 -2.72 17.88 -8.78
C VAL A 53 -3.14 18.62 -7.51
N ILE A 54 -2.60 19.83 -7.30
CA ILE A 54 -2.96 20.72 -6.19
C ILE A 54 -3.08 22.17 -6.65
N THR A 55 -3.98 22.90 -6.02
CA THR A 55 -4.26 24.33 -6.23
C THR A 55 -4.29 25.05 -4.88
N ALA A 56 -4.25 26.39 -4.91
CA ALA A 56 -4.33 27.21 -3.70
C ALA A 56 -5.70 27.09 -2.98
N ALA A 57 -6.75 26.62 -3.67
CA ALA A 57 -8.08 26.46 -3.09
C ALA A 57 -8.26 25.12 -2.33
N ASN A 58 -7.31 24.18 -2.46
CA ASN A 58 -7.40 22.89 -1.82
C ASN A 58 -7.32 22.99 -0.29
N PRO A 59 -7.98 22.08 0.43
CA PRO A 59 -8.17 22.20 1.88
C PRO A 59 -6.90 21.90 2.68
N VAL A 60 -5.90 21.27 2.05
CA VAL A 60 -4.64 20.88 2.69
C VAL A 60 -3.48 21.43 1.84
N PRO A 61 -2.56 22.23 2.40
CA PRO A 61 -1.40 22.73 1.67
C PRO A 61 -0.34 21.64 1.51
N CYS A 62 0.58 21.78 0.54
CA CYS A 62 1.70 20.84 0.34
C CYS A 62 2.50 20.55 1.63
N ALA A 63 2.66 21.56 2.50
CA ALA A 63 3.37 21.40 3.77
C ALA A 63 2.67 20.44 4.76
N ARG A 64 1.43 20.03 4.50
CA ARG A 64 0.71 19.02 5.29
C ARG A 64 0.61 17.67 4.58
N LEU A 65 1.32 17.52 3.46
CA LEU A 65 1.37 16.29 2.68
C LEU A 65 2.75 15.64 2.78
N SER A 66 2.75 14.32 2.76
CA SER A 66 3.96 13.49 2.66
C SER A 66 3.84 12.56 1.46
N ARG A 67 4.96 12.36 0.77
CA ARG A 67 5.13 11.28 -0.21
C ARG A 67 5.53 10.02 0.54
N VAL A 68 4.83 8.94 0.28
CA VAL A 68 5.14 7.58 0.75
C VAL A 68 5.56 6.79 -0.47
N SER A 69 6.82 6.36 -0.51
CA SER A 69 7.36 5.48 -1.57
C SER A 69 7.44 4.07 -1.04
N PHE A 70 7.09 3.08 -1.85
CA PHE A 70 7.00 1.68 -1.42
C PHE A 70 7.26 0.72 -2.59
N ASP A 71 7.73 -0.49 -2.27
CA ASP A 71 7.73 -1.62 -3.18
C ASP A 71 6.33 -2.30 -3.22
N TYR A 72 5.93 -2.83 -4.37
CA TYR A 72 4.69 -3.59 -4.55
C TYR A 72 4.88 -4.75 -5.53
N THR A 73 4.02 -5.76 -5.46
CA THR A 73 3.97 -6.86 -6.42
C THR A 73 3.03 -6.48 -7.57
N ASP A 74 3.49 -6.59 -8.83
CA ASP A 74 2.62 -6.37 -10.00
C ASP A 74 1.82 -7.64 -10.37
N PHE A 75 0.94 -7.53 -11.37
CA PHE A 75 0.11 -8.66 -11.82
C PHE A 75 0.91 -9.82 -12.45
N ASP A 76 2.17 -9.58 -12.84
CA ASP A 76 3.09 -10.62 -13.34
C ASP A 76 3.91 -11.24 -12.18
N GLY A 77 3.69 -10.80 -10.93
CA GLY A 77 4.39 -11.25 -9.74
C GLY A 77 5.76 -10.59 -9.51
N ALA A 78 6.11 -9.56 -10.28
CA ALA A 78 7.38 -8.86 -10.14
C ALA A 78 7.28 -7.73 -9.11
N THR A 79 8.35 -7.53 -8.33
CA THR A 79 8.46 -6.37 -7.44
C THR A 79 8.72 -5.10 -8.25
N ARG A 80 7.93 -4.07 -7.99
CA ARG A 80 7.98 -2.74 -8.61
C ARG A 80 8.03 -1.67 -7.52
N GLN A 81 8.45 -0.46 -7.92
CA GLN A 81 8.43 0.72 -7.06
C GLN A 81 7.25 1.62 -7.41
N GLY A 82 6.59 2.12 -6.37
CA GLY A 82 5.47 3.05 -6.47
C GLY A 82 5.56 4.14 -5.40
N ALA A 83 4.67 5.12 -5.50
CA ALA A 83 4.49 6.10 -4.46
C ALA A 83 3.09 6.71 -4.47
N VAL A 84 2.65 7.14 -3.30
CA VAL A 84 1.44 7.95 -3.13
C VAL A 84 1.75 9.20 -2.31
N VAL A 85 0.93 10.24 -2.46
CA VAL A 85 0.97 11.43 -1.60
C VAL A 85 -0.26 11.39 -0.69
N VAL A 86 -0.07 11.60 0.62
CA VAL A 86 -1.13 11.52 1.64
C VAL A 86 -0.95 12.61 2.69
N LEU A 87 -1.95 12.78 3.57
CA LEU A 87 -1.84 13.64 4.75
C LEU A 87 -0.68 13.17 5.62
N ASP A 88 0.15 14.10 6.10
CA ASP A 88 1.33 13.79 6.90
C ASP A 88 1.04 12.89 8.13
N ALA A 89 -0.12 13.09 8.76
CA ALA A 89 -0.58 12.34 9.91
C ALA A 89 -0.87 10.85 9.60
N VAL A 90 -1.24 10.51 8.37
CA VAL A 90 -1.60 9.13 7.99
C VAL A 90 -0.42 8.37 7.36
N ALA A 91 0.65 9.08 6.96
CA ALA A 91 1.72 8.53 6.13
C ALA A 91 2.34 7.22 6.66
N PRO A 92 2.66 7.04 7.97
CA PRO A 92 3.21 5.75 8.41
C PRO A 92 2.26 4.58 8.43
N GLN A 93 0.96 4.82 8.57
CA GLN A 93 -0.01 3.72 8.39
C GLN A 93 -0.14 3.36 6.92
N VAL A 94 -0.01 4.33 6.01
CA VAL A 94 -0.01 4.07 4.56
C VAL A 94 1.23 3.31 4.13
N GLU A 95 2.41 3.66 4.66
CA GLU A 95 3.64 2.91 4.45
C GLU A 95 3.49 1.46 4.94
N SER A 96 3.00 1.29 6.18
CA SER A 96 2.77 -0.04 6.75
C SER A 96 1.75 -0.84 5.94
N LEU A 97 0.68 -0.20 5.46
CA LEU A 97 -0.35 -0.79 4.61
C LEU A 97 0.25 -1.35 3.32
N PHE A 98 1.00 -0.56 2.56
CA PHE A 98 1.60 -1.04 1.32
C PHE A 98 2.69 -2.10 1.58
N GLY A 99 3.41 -1.99 2.70
CA GLY A 99 4.31 -3.04 3.15
C GLY A 99 3.60 -4.37 3.41
N GLU A 100 2.42 -4.34 4.03
CA GLU A 100 1.60 -5.54 4.25
C GLU A 100 1.04 -6.10 2.93
N LEU A 101 0.60 -5.24 2.01
CA LEU A 101 0.17 -5.68 0.67
C LEU A 101 1.30 -6.38 -0.10
N LEU A 102 2.52 -5.87 -0.01
CA LEU A 102 3.70 -6.51 -0.59
C LEU A 102 3.96 -7.88 0.03
N LEU A 103 3.91 -7.99 1.37
CA LEU A 103 4.09 -9.27 2.06
C LEU A 103 3.03 -10.31 1.67
N ARG A 104 1.79 -9.86 1.43
CA ARG A 104 0.69 -10.70 0.94
C ARG A 104 0.76 -10.98 -0.56
N SER A 105 1.73 -10.41 -1.27
CA SER A 105 1.81 -10.46 -2.75
C SER A 105 0.53 -10.00 -3.44
N PHE A 106 -0.21 -9.06 -2.83
CA PHE A 106 -1.40 -8.49 -3.44
C PHE A 106 -1.00 -7.68 -4.68
N PRO A 107 -1.52 -8.01 -5.88
CA PRO A 107 -1.06 -7.37 -7.10
C PRO A 107 -1.63 -5.95 -7.23
N LEU A 108 -0.75 -4.98 -7.46
CA LEU A 108 -1.12 -3.63 -7.90
C LEU A 108 -0.74 -3.45 -9.37
N ALA A 109 -1.64 -2.87 -10.16
CA ALA A 109 -1.35 -2.58 -11.57
C ALA A 109 -0.40 -1.39 -11.74
N GLY A 110 -0.35 -0.49 -10.75
CA GLY A 110 0.53 0.66 -10.72
C GLY A 110 0.23 1.56 -9.54
N ALA A 111 1.23 2.34 -9.13
CA ALA A 111 1.11 3.41 -8.13
C ALA A 111 2.05 4.57 -8.50
N ARG A 112 1.76 5.18 -9.65
CA ARG A 112 2.48 6.33 -10.21
C ARG A 112 1.92 7.64 -9.67
N ALA A 113 2.78 8.65 -9.66
CA ALA A 113 2.44 10.01 -9.26
C ALA A 113 1.32 10.59 -10.13
N LEU A 114 0.38 11.35 -9.54
CA LEU A 114 -0.73 11.96 -10.29
C LEU A 114 -0.25 13.05 -11.25
N GLU A 115 0.95 13.58 -11.00
CA GLU A 115 1.70 14.48 -11.85
C GLU A 115 1.90 13.90 -13.26
N ASP A 116 2.11 12.58 -13.38
CA ASP A 116 2.26 11.87 -14.66
C ASP A 116 0.98 11.88 -15.51
N PHE A 117 -0.16 12.20 -14.89
CA PHE A 117 -1.47 12.26 -15.50
C PHE A 117 -2.01 13.69 -15.58
N ASP A 118 -1.18 14.71 -15.31
CA ASP A 118 -1.59 16.12 -15.24
C ASP A 118 -2.79 16.34 -14.28
N GLY A 119 -2.85 15.59 -13.18
CA GLY A 119 -3.92 15.66 -12.17
C GLY A 119 -5.27 15.10 -12.64
N ASP A 120 -5.33 14.55 -13.86
CA ASP A 120 -6.54 13.99 -14.44
C ASP A 120 -6.84 12.60 -13.85
N ASP A 121 -7.89 12.56 -13.03
CA ASP A 121 -8.37 11.37 -12.36
C ASP A 121 -8.83 10.27 -13.33
N GLN A 122 -9.50 10.65 -14.42
CA GLN A 122 -9.98 9.69 -15.41
C GLN A 122 -8.84 9.07 -16.19
N ARG A 123 -7.80 9.85 -16.53
CA ARG A 123 -6.58 9.31 -17.16
C ARG A 123 -5.84 8.35 -16.22
N SER A 124 -5.72 8.69 -14.93
CA SER A 124 -5.14 7.81 -13.90
C SER A 124 -5.93 6.50 -13.77
N MET A 125 -7.26 6.58 -13.63
CA MET A 125 -8.13 5.41 -13.57
C MET A 125 -8.07 4.54 -14.84
N ALA A 126 -8.10 5.15 -16.02
CA ALA A 126 -8.00 4.43 -17.29
C ALA A 126 -6.66 3.71 -17.47
N ALA A 127 -5.60 4.20 -16.82
CA ALA A 127 -4.29 3.56 -16.75
C ALA A 127 -4.17 2.51 -15.63
N ASN A 128 -5.28 2.19 -14.93
CA ASN A 128 -5.33 1.30 -13.78
C ASN A 128 -4.40 1.71 -12.62
N ASN A 129 -4.17 3.01 -12.47
CA ASN A 129 -3.23 3.52 -11.48
C ASN A 129 -3.89 3.64 -10.09
N SER A 130 -3.30 2.97 -9.10
CA SER A 130 -3.66 3.18 -7.69
C SER A 130 -3.13 4.54 -7.23
N SER A 131 -3.93 5.29 -6.48
CA SER A 131 -3.63 6.67 -6.15
C SER A 131 -4.18 7.12 -4.81
N ALA A 132 -3.72 8.27 -4.30
CA ALA A 132 -4.22 8.84 -3.07
C ALA A 132 -4.53 10.34 -3.24
N PHE A 133 -3.63 11.26 -2.90
CA PHE A 133 -3.92 12.68 -3.01
C PHE A 133 -4.22 13.14 -4.46
N ASN A 134 -5.36 13.79 -4.63
CA ASN A 134 -5.72 14.56 -5.82
C ASN A 134 -6.67 15.70 -5.39
N GLY A 135 -6.26 16.94 -5.65
CA GLY A 135 -6.94 18.17 -5.25
C GLY A 135 -8.22 18.48 -6.03
N ARG A 136 -9.07 17.49 -6.25
CA ARG A 136 -10.32 17.62 -7.04
C ARG A 136 -11.58 17.72 -6.16
N PRO A 137 -12.65 18.38 -6.64
CA PRO A 137 -13.97 18.29 -6.00
C PRO A 137 -14.50 16.85 -6.02
N MET A 138 -15.50 16.55 -5.19
CA MET A 138 -16.24 15.29 -5.28
C MET A 138 -16.94 15.15 -6.63
N THR A 139 -17.08 13.92 -7.12
CA THR A 139 -17.94 13.60 -8.27
C THR A 139 -19.37 14.08 -7.99
N GLY A 140 -19.96 14.82 -8.93
CA GLY A 140 -21.28 15.44 -8.75
C GLY A 140 -21.28 16.78 -7.96
N GLY A 141 -20.12 17.25 -7.49
CA GLY A 141 -19.97 18.55 -6.82
C GLY A 141 -20.24 18.54 -5.31
N GLY A 142 -20.42 19.72 -4.71
CA GLY A 142 -20.82 19.89 -3.30
C GLY A 142 -19.69 19.96 -2.27
N GLY A 143 -18.43 19.84 -2.67
CA GLY A 143 -17.26 20.04 -1.80
C GLY A 143 -16.01 19.31 -2.30
N TRP A 144 -14.94 19.37 -1.50
CA TRP A 144 -13.70 18.66 -1.79
C TRP A 144 -13.83 17.15 -1.59
N SER A 145 -13.28 16.38 -2.53
CA SER A 145 -13.08 14.93 -2.36
C SER A 145 -12.18 14.66 -1.15
N LYS A 146 -12.31 13.49 -0.53
CA LYS A 146 -11.39 13.10 0.56
C LYS A 146 -9.97 12.84 0.06
N HIS A 147 -9.81 12.55 -1.24
CA HIS A 147 -8.52 12.58 -1.92
C HIS A 147 -7.85 13.96 -1.82
N ALA A 148 -8.61 15.06 -1.85
CA ALA A 148 -8.05 16.41 -1.74
C ALA A 148 -7.54 16.75 -0.32
N TYR A 149 -7.78 15.86 0.66
CA TYR A 149 -7.19 15.94 2.00
C TYR A 149 -6.01 14.97 2.18
N GLY A 150 -5.72 14.11 1.20
CA GLY A 150 -4.75 13.01 1.35
C GLY A 150 -5.22 11.95 2.34
N ALA A 151 -6.54 11.75 2.44
CA ALA A 151 -7.18 10.89 3.44
C ALA A 151 -7.97 9.72 2.81
N ALA A 152 -7.74 9.47 1.52
CA ALA A 152 -8.33 8.38 0.75
C ALA A 152 -7.30 7.78 -0.21
N ILE A 153 -7.49 6.51 -0.55
CA ILE A 153 -6.67 5.72 -1.47
C ILE A 153 -7.62 4.95 -2.40
N ASP A 154 -7.35 5.03 -3.71
CA ASP A 154 -7.97 4.21 -4.74
C ASP A 154 -6.99 3.11 -5.17
N ILE A 155 -7.44 1.85 -5.26
CA ILE A 155 -6.61 0.72 -5.73
C ILE A 155 -7.18 0.04 -6.96
N ASN A 156 -6.31 -0.26 -7.93
CA ASN A 156 -6.61 -1.01 -9.16
C ASN A 156 -7.99 -0.66 -9.78
N PRO A 157 -8.21 0.58 -10.28
CA PRO A 157 -9.52 1.04 -10.77
C PRO A 157 -10.19 0.13 -11.81
N LEU A 158 -9.45 -0.65 -12.60
CA LEU A 158 -10.03 -1.64 -13.51
C LEU A 158 -10.65 -2.82 -12.75
N GLN A 159 -9.92 -3.40 -11.79
CA GLN A 159 -10.42 -4.49 -10.94
C GLN A 159 -11.50 -4.00 -9.97
N ASN A 160 -11.46 -2.72 -9.61
CA ASN A 160 -12.31 -2.12 -8.58
C ASN A 160 -13.02 -0.86 -9.12
N PRO A 161 -13.96 -1.01 -10.07
CA PRO A 161 -14.55 0.13 -10.73
C PRO A 161 -15.45 0.95 -9.81
N TYR A 162 -15.57 2.23 -10.12
CA TYR A 162 -16.69 3.07 -9.69
C TYR A 162 -17.93 2.72 -10.51
N VAL A 163 -19.07 2.56 -9.83
CA VAL A 163 -20.35 2.14 -10.41
C VAL A 163 -21.45 3.09 -9.95
N SER A 164 -22.06 3.81 -10.89
CA SER A 164 -23.13 4.78 -10.63
C SER A 164 -24.37 4.46 -11.42
N GLN A 165 -25.54 4.63 -10.80
CA GLN A 165 -26.84 4.64 -11.47
C GLN A 165 -27.52 6.02 -11.38
N ALA A 166 -26.79 7.05 -10.96
CA ALA A 166 -27.37 8.36 -10.69
C ALA A 166 -27.80 9.07 -11.99
N GLY A 167 -29.11 9.20 -12.20
CA GLY A 167 -29.70 10.09 -13.21
C GLY A 167 -29.93 9.48 -14.59
N SER A 168 -29.71 8.18 -14.81
CA SER A 168 -30.02 7.52 -16.08
C SER A 168 -30.53 6.08 -15.87
N SER A 169 -31.18 5.50 -16.88
CA SER A 169 -31.56 4.08 -16.90
C SER A 169 -30.37 3.14 -17.12
N ALA A 170 -29.20 3.67 -17.51
CA ALA A 170 -27.98 2.93 -17.74
C ALA A 170 -27.01 3.05 -16.55
N GLN A 171 -26.40 1.92 -16.19
CA GLN A 171 -25.32 1.86 -15.22
C GLN A 171 -24.04 2.44 -15.85
N GLU A 172 -23.48 3.46 -15.21
CA GLU A 172 -22.16 3.99 -15.53
C GLU A 172 -21.09 3.21 -14.76
N VAL A 173 -20.04 2.81 -15.47
CA VAL A 173 -18.87 2.13 -14.90
C VAL A 173 -17.62 2.91 -15.29
N LEU A 174 -16.86 3.35 -14.30
CA LEU A 174 -15.62 4.10 -14.48
C LEU A 174 -14.46 3.36 -13.82
N PRO A 175 -13.36 3.12 -14.55
CA PRO A 175 -13.21 3.24 -16.00
C PRO A 175 -14.09 2.20 -16.76
N PRO A 176 -14.53 2.46 -18.01
CA PRO A 176 -15.45 1.56 -18.74
C PRO A 176 -14.98 0.11 -18.90
N LYS A 177 -13.65 -0.11 -18.97
CA LYS A 177 -13.05 -1.45 -19.04
C LYS A 177 -13.21 -2.26 -17.75
N GLY A 178 -13.46 -1.60 -16.63
CA GLY A 178 -13.75 -2.24 -15.35
C GLY A 178 -15.10 -2.97 -15.31
N SER A 179 -15.95 -2.82 -16.33
CA SER A 179 -17.20 -3.58 -16.45
C SER A 179 -17.01 -5.10 -16.44
N SER A 180 -15.83 -5.58 -16.85
CA SER A 180 -15.43 -6.99 -16.77
C SER A 180 -15.25 -7.51 -15.33
N TYR A 181 -15.16 -6.62 -14.34
CA TYR A 181 -14.94 -6.94 -12.92
C TYR A 181 -16.18 -6.69 -12.03
N LEU A 182 -17.36 -6.53 -12.63
CA LEU A 182 -18.60 -6.35 -11.86
C LEU A 182 -19.04 -7.60 -11.09
N GLN A 183 -18.63 -8.80 -11.53
CA GLN A 183 -18.83 -10.01 -10.76
C GLN A 183 -17.80 -10.07 -9.62
N ARG A 184 -18.27 -9.88 -8.38
CA ARG A 184 -17.40 -9.81 -7.18
C ARG A 184 -17.15 -11.16 -6.51
N THR A 185 -17.74 -12.25 -7.00
CA THR A 185 -17.62 -13.58 -6.40
C THR A 185 -17.47 -14.68 -7.46
N PRO A 186 -16.44 -15.55 -7.36
CA PRO A 186 -15.30 -15.42 -6.44
C PRO A 186 -14.49 -14.15 -6.70
N ALA A 187 -13.80 -13.64 -5.68
CA ALA A 187 -12.89 -12.51 -5.87
C ALA A 187 -11.76 -12.91 -6.82
N GLN A 188 -11.34 -11.98 -7.69
CA GLN A 188 -10.21 -12.14 -8.58
C GLN A 188 -9.02 -11.34 -8.05
N ALA A 189 -7.81 -11.74 -8.42
CA ALA A 189 -6.59 -11.09 -7.99
C ALA A 189 -6.65 -9.56 -8.22
N GLY A 190 -6.29 -8.80 -7.19
CA GLY A 190 -6.26 -7.34 -7.23
C GLY A 190 -7.62 -6.68 -6.93
N MET A 191 -8.64 -7.47 -6.60
CA MET A 191 -9.92 -6.97 -6.12
C MET A 191 -9.83 -6.54 -4.64
N ALA A 192 -10.49 -5.43 -4.32
CA ALA A 192 -10.44 -4.81 -2.99
C ALA A 192 -10.97 -5.71 -1.86
N GLU A 193 -11.88 -6.65 -2.17
CA GLU A 193 -12.42 -7.64 -1.23
C GLU A 193 -11.33 -8.43 -0.52
N GLU A 194 -10.19 -8.69 -1.19
CA GLU A 194 -9.06 -9.45 -0.64
C GLU A 194 -8.30 -8.67 0.45
N VAL A 195 -8.48 -7.34 0.53
CA VAL A 195 -7.63 -6.45 1.34
C VAL A 195 -8.42 -5.48 2.22
N VAL A 196 -9.75 -5.62 2.32
CA VAL A 196 -10.58 -4.74 3.18
C VAL A 196 -10.10 -4.74 4.63
N SER A 197 -9.79 -5.92 5.19
CA SER A 197 -9.26 -6.02 6.57
C SER A 197 -7.92 -5.33 6.74
N VAL A 198 -7.00 -5.48 5.79
CA VAL A 198 -5.69 -4.79 5.79
C VAL A 198 -5.89 -3.27 5.83
N PHE A 199 -6.72 -2.74 4.94
CA PHE A 199 -7.03 -1.31 4.92
C PHE A 199 -7.63 -0.84 6.24
N TYR A 200 -8.56 -1.61 6.81
CA TYR A 200 -9.19 -1.27 8.08
C TYR A 200 -8.17 -1.30 9.24
N ASP A 201 -7.28 -2.28 9.27
CA ASP A 201 -6.20 -2.36 10.25
C ASP A 201 -5.24 -1.19 10.18
N HIS A 202 -5.15 -0.49 9.05
CA HIS A 202 -4.37 0.73 8.89
C HIS A 202 -5.20 2.02 8.98
N GLY A 203 -6.45 1.92 9.44
CA GLY A 203 -7.31 3.06 9.74
C GLY A 203 -8.10 3.59 8.55
N PHE A 204 -8.18 2.87 7.43
CA PHE A 204 -9.07 3.18 6.32
C PHE A 204 -10.44 2.52 6.51
N LEU A 205 -11.18 2.92 7.57
CA LEU A 205 -12.35 2.19 8.07
C LEU A 205 -13.63 2.34 7.22
N VAL A 206 -13.53 2.90 6.02
CA VAL A 206 -14.62 2.97 5.07
C VAL A 206 -14.13 2.52 3.72
N TRP A 207 -14.78 1.49 3.19
CA TRP A 207 -14.61 1.02 1.83
C TRP A 207 -15.83 1.40 0.98
N GLY A 208 -15.61 2.02 -0.17
CA GLY A 208 -16.65 2.50 -1.07
C GLY A 208 -17.45 1.37 -1.74
N GLY A 209 -16.91 0.14 -1.76
CA GLY A 209 -17.64 -1.05 -2.20
C GLY A 209 -18.87 -1.39 -1.34
N GLN A 210 -18.97 -0.85 -0.12
CA GLN A 210 -20.12 -1.01 0.77
C GLN A 210 -21.16 0.11 0.66
N TRP A 211 -20.94 1.11 -0.19
CA TRP A 211 -21.91 2.19 -0.40
C TRP A 211 -23.14 1.71 -1.16
N LYS A 212 -24.26 2.42 -1.02
CA LYS A 212 -25.51 2.10 -1.74
C LYS A 212 -25.48 2.62 -3.17
N GLN A 213 -25.18 3.91 -3.34
CA GLN A 213 -25.04 4.61 -4.60
C GLN A 213 -24.23 5.90 -4.37
N PRO A 214 -23.25 6.22 -5.24
CA PRO A 214 -22.57 5.27 -6.12
C PRO A 214 -21.86 4.18 -5.30
N ILE A 215 -21.53 3.05 -5.93
CA ILE A 215 -20.62 2.04 -5.36
C ILE A 215 -19.23 2.34 -5.89
N ASP A 216 -18.24 2.44 -5.02
CA ASP A 216 -16.88 2.82 -5.42
C ASP A 216 -15.86 1.79 -4.93
N TYR A 217 -15.68 0.70 -5.69
CA TYR A 217 -14.91 -0.45 -5.22
C TYR A 217 -13.43 -0.13 -4.99
N GLN A 218 -12.86 0.83 -5.72
CA GLN A 218 -11.46 1.24 -5.57
C GLN A 218 -11.22 1.99 -4.27
N HIS A 219 -12.25 2.67 -3.75
CA HIS A 219 -12.08 3.75 -2.79
C HIS A 219 -12.04 3.28 -1.34
N PHE A 220 -10.97 3.66 -0.65
CA PHE A 220 -10.82 3.52 0.79
C PHE A 220 -10.55 4.88 1.41
N GLU A 221 -11.16 5.15 2.56
CA GLU A 221 -11.00 6.42 3.28
C GLU A 221 -10.96 6.19 4.79
N ILE A 222 -10.30 7.10 5.51
CA ILE A 222 -10.09 6.89 6.94
C ILE A 222 -11.37 6.89 7.77
N GLY A 223 -12.22 7.92 7.63
CA GLY A 223 -13.40 8.08 8.46
C GLY A 223 -14.26 9.26 8.02
N SER A 224 -15.01 9.83 8.96
CA SER A 224 -15.91 10.95 8.66
C SER A 224 -15.17 12.21 8.20
N ARG A 225 -15.86 13.06 7.46
CA ARG A 225 -15.32 14.34 7.01
C ARG A 225 -14.92 15.25 8.17
N GLY A 226 -15.68 15.23 9.27
CA GLY A 226 -15.35 15.98 10.47
C GLY A 226 -14.02 15.53 11.08
N PHE A 227 -13.79 14.22 11.14
CA PHE A 227 -12.52 13.66 11.60
C PHE A 227 -11.34 14.08 10.70
N ILE A 228 -11.50 13.95 9.37
CA ILE A 228 -10.47 14.33 8.39
C ILE A 228 -10.13 15.84 8.48
N VAL A 229 -11.14 16.71 8.53
CA VAL A 229 -10.95 18.16 8.66
C VAL A 229 -10.23 18.48 9.98
N ARG A 230 -10.54 17.76 11.06
CA ARG A 230 -9.84 17.93 12.35
C ARG A 230 -8.38 17.50 12.27
N LEU A 231 -8.05 16.37 11.65
CA LEU A 231 -6.65 15.96 11.46
C LEU A 231 -5.88 16.99 10.61
N ALA A 232 -6.52 17.54 9.59
CA ALA A 232 -5.93 18.57 8.73
C ALA A 232 -5.73 19.91 9.45
N SER A 233 -6.48 20.22 10.51
CA SER A 233 -6.33 21.47 11.26
C SER A 233 -5.38 21.38 12.45
N LEU A 234 -5.18 20.18 13.01
CA LEU A 234 -4.28 19.96 14.14
C LEU A 234 -2.80 20.13 13.75
N PRO A 235 -1.92 20.55 14.69
CA PRO A 235 -0.48 20.45 14.52
C PRO A 235 -0.04 19.01 14.20
N ARG A 236 0.99 18.84 13.35
CA ARG A 236 1.38 17.53 12.80
C ARG A 236 1.48 16.42 13.86
N ALA A 237 2.18 16.68 14.97
CA ALA A 237 2.35 15.70 16.05
C ALA A 237 1.02 15.32 16.72
N GLN A 238 0.11 16.28 16.90
CA GLN A 238 -1.21 16.01 17.49
C GLN A 238 -2.12 15.26 16.51
N ALA A 239 -2.12 15.65 15.24
CA ALA A 239 -2.84 14.94 14.19
C ALA A 239 -2.37 13.48 14.07
N ARG A 240 -1.05 13.26 14.17
CA ARG A 240 -0.46 11.94 14.15
C ARG A 240 -0.90 11.10 15.35
N ALA A 241 -0.74 11.60 16.56
CA ALA A 241 -1.17 10.90 17.78
C ALA A 241 -2.68 10.60 17.77
N GLU A 242 -3.49 11.52 17.22
CA GLU A 242 -4.92 11.31 17.05
C GLU A 242 -5.22 10.13 16.11
N PHE A 243 -4.57 10.09 14.94
CA PHE A 243 -4.77 9.01 13.99
C PHE A 243 -4.25 7.66 14.49
N GLU A 244 -3.14 7.64 15.24
CA GLU A 244 -2.65 6.43 15.89
C GLU A 244 -3.63 5.89 16.93
N ARG A 245 -4.26 6.76 17.73
CA ARG A 245 -5.32 6.35 18.66
C ARG A 245 -6.53 5.79 17.92
N TYR A 246 -6.90 6.38 16.78
CA TYR A 246 -7.98 5.92 15.93
C TYR A 246 -7.74 4.49 15.43
N VAL A 247 -6.56 4.23 14.86
CA VAL A 247 -6.14 2.89 14.41
C VAL A 247 -6.10 1.90 15.57
N ALA A 248 -5.47 2.27 16.69
CA ALA A 248 -5.38 1.39 17.84
C ALA A 248 -6.75 1.05 18.45
N ALA A 249 -7.70 1.99 18.42
CA ALA A 249 -9.08 1.74 18.86
C ALA A 249 -9.80 0.73 17.97
N TYR A 250 -9.56 0.79 16.65
CA TYR A 250 -10.10 -0.19 15.72
C TYR A 250 -9.51 -1.58 15.97
N ARG A 251 -8.19 -1.71 15.98
CA ARG A 251 -7.50 -3.00 16.19
C ARG A 251 -7.91 -3.67 17.50
N ARG A 252 -8.03 -2.91 18.60
CA ARG A 252 -8.53 -3.44 19.89
C ARG A 252 -9.97 -3.97 19.82
N CYS A 253 -10.79 -3.43 18.91
CA CYS A 253 -12.16 -3.87 18.73
C CYS A 253 -12.24 -5.10 17.82
N ALA A 254 -11.58 -5.05 16.67
CA ALA A 254 -11.65 -6.08 15.64
C ALA A 254 -10.85 -7.34 16.00
N HIS A 255 -9.78 -7.20 16.79
CA HIS A 255 -8.87 -8.29 17.18
C HIS A 255 -8.81 -8.48 18.70
N PRO A 256 -9.91 -8.89 19.36
CA PRO A 256 -9.91 -9.13 20.80
C PRO A 256 -9.04 -10.35 21.13
N GLY A 257 -7.99 -10.16 21.93
CA GLY A 257 -7.15 -11.26 22.42
C GLY A 257 -5.75 -11.36 21.79
N VAL A 258 -5.43 -10.55 20.78
CA VAL A 258 -4.03 -10.36 20.33
C VAL A 258 -3.37 -9.31 21.23
N PRO A 259 -2.36 -9.67 22.07
CA PRO A 259 -1.63 -8.70 22.87
C PRO A 259 -0.98 -7.67 21.93
N GLY A 260 -1.23 -6.39 22.17
CA GLY A 260 -1.05 -5.33 21.17
C GLY A 260 0.32 -5.36 20.49
N VAL A 261 0.30 -5.47 19.16
CA VAL A 261 1.47 -5.19 18.31
C VAL A 261 1.75 -3.68 18.43
N PRO A 262 2.85 -3.26 19.09
CA PRO A 262 3.26 -1.86 19.09
C PRO A 262 3.69 -1.48 17.68
N GLY A 263 3.38 -0.27 17.25
CA GLY A 263 3.88 0.29 15.99
C GLY A 263 5.40 0.13 15.91
N VAL A 264 5.88 -0.35 14.77
CA VAL A 264 7.29 -0.68 14.53
C VAL A 264 8.15 0.58 14.62
N PRO A 265 9.21 0.57 15.45
CA PRO A 265 10.51 0.96 14.93
C PRO A 265 11.65 0.02 15.38
N GLY A 266 12.52 -0.35 14.42
CA GLY A 266 13.94 -0.72 14.65
C GLY A 266 14.24 -2.17 15.08
N ALA A 267 14.97 -2.89 14.21
CA ALA A 267 15.53 -4.24 14.40
C ALA A 267 16.62 -4.33 15.51
N PRO A 268 17.28 -5.50 15.74
CA PRO A 268 16.78 -6.87 15.97
C PRO A 268 17.22 -7.40 17.36
N GLY A 269 16.50 -8.39 17.93
CA GLY A 269 16.92 -8.99 19.21
C GLY A 269 16.19 -10.26 19.66
N ALA A 270 16.80 -11.41 19.34
CA ALA A 270 16.76 -12.73 20.01
C ALA A 270 15.46 -13.60 19.97
N PRO A 271 15.61 -14.95 19.93
CA PRO A 271 14.56 -15.85 19.47
C PRO A 271 13.59 -16.19 20.60
N ALA A 272 12.30 -16.00 20.35
CA ALA A 272 11.26 -16.59 21.19
C ALA A 272 10.98 -18.02 20.71
N ALA A 273 10.91 -18.92 21.68
CA ALA A 273 10.83 -20.36 21.53
C ALA A 273 9.68 -20.82 20.64
N ALA A 274 9.96 -21.88 19.87
CA ALA A 274 8.98 -22.64 19.12
C ALA A 274 7.92 -23.23 20.07
N THR A 275 6.68 -22.75 19.94
CA THR A 275 5.50 -23.54 20.28
C THR A 275 4.86 -23.94 18.97
N SER A 276 4.89 -25.24 18.69
CA SER A 276 4.18 -25.89 17.61
C SER A 276 2.68 -25.87 17.84
N ASP A 277 1.97 -26.02 16.72
CA ASP A 277 0.62 -26.53 16.56
C ASP A 277 -0.53 -25.53 16.77
N GLY A 278 -1.04 -25.07 15.63
CA GLY A 278 -2.32 -24.38 15.51
C GLY A 278 -2.46 -23.72 14.15
N ASP A 279 -2.68 -24.50 13.09
CA ASP A 279 -3.34 -24.04 11.87
C ASP A 279 -4.80 -23.67 12.22
N ASP A 280 -4.98 -22.59 12.97
CA ASP A 280 -6.28 -21.96 13.20
C ASP A 280 -6.34 -20.72 12.31
N ASP A 281 -6.48 -20.99 11.02
CA ASP A 281 -7.00 -20.05 10.03
C ASP A 281 -8.47 -19.79 10.41
N THR A 282 -8.67 -19.10 11.55
CA THR A 282 -9.99 -18.61 11.94
C THR A 282 -10.42 -17.68 10.83
N ALA A 283 -11.37 -18.15 10.01
CA ALA A 283 -11.97 -17.35 8.97
C ALA A 283 -12.34 -15.99 9.58
N GLU A 284 -11.82 -14.93 8.98
CA GLU A 284 -11.99 -13.56 9.47
C GLU A 284 -13.46 -13.31 9.82
N ASP A 285 -13.75 -12.87 11.05
CA ASP A 285 -15.09 -12.45 11.43
C ASP A 285 -15.38 -11.09 10.78
N THR A 286 -15.81 -11.14 9.52
CA THR A 286 -16.16 -9.95 8.73
C THR A 286 -17.28 -9.14 9.39
N THR A 287 -18.12 -9.78 10.21
CA THR A 287 -19.19 -9.11 10.94
C THR A 287 -18.63 -8.24 12.05
N LEU A 288 -17.74 -8.79 12.89
CA LEU A 288 -17.06 -8.03 13.94
C LEU A 288 -16.21 -6.90 13.33
N ARG A 289 -15.45 -7.20 12.26
CA ARG A 289 -14.66 -6.23 11.50
C ARG A 289 -15.50 -5.00 11.13
N ASP A 290 -16.64 -5.24 10.47
CA ASP A 290 -17.50 -4.18 9.95
C ASP A 290 -18.24 -3.42 11.06
N GLN A 291 -18.66 -4.10 12.13
CA GLN A 291 -19.27 -3.46 13.30
C GLN A 291 -18.30 -2.51 14.01
N CYS A 292 -17.06 -2.93 14.20
CA CYS A 292 -16.00 -2.11 14.80
C CYS A 292 -15.69 -0.88 13.95
N ALA A 293 -15.55 -1.05 12.64
CA ALA A 293 -15.35 0.04 11.69
C ALA A 293 -16.53 1.02 11.71
N ALA A 294 -17.76 0.52 11.64
CA ALA A 294 -18.99 1.34 11.66
C ALA A 294 -19.16 2.18 12.92
N ARG A 295 -18.69 1.67 14.08
CA ARG A 295 -18.72 2.40 15.35
C ARG A 295 -17.74 3.57 15.37
N LEU A 296 -16.55 3.38 14.80
CA LEU A 296 -15.45 4.34 14.88
C LEU A 296 -15.42 5.36 13.74
N ARG A 297 -15.95 5.02 12.55
CA ARG A 297 -15.90 5.91 11.37
C ARG A 297 -16.86 7.11 11.40
N LYS A 298 -17.72 7.22 12.40
CA LYS A 298 -18.66 8.35 12.58
C LYS A 298 -17.92 9.56 13.16
#